data_AF-A0A2A5HZF6-F1
#
_entry.id   AF-A0A2A5HZF6-F1
#
_cell.length_a   1.000
_cell.length_b   1.000
_cell.length_c   1.000
_cell.angle_alpha   90.00
_cell.angle_beta   90.00
_cell.angle_gamma   90.00
#
_symmetry.space_group_name_H-M   'P 1'
#
loop_
_entity.id
_entity.type
_entity.pdbx_description
1 polymer ?
#
loop_
_entity_poly.entity_id
_entity_poly.type
_entity_poly.pdbx_seq_one_letter_code
_entity_poly.pdbx_strand_id
1 'polypeptide(L)'
;MSTLYEIIELPNGDIALQRADDKGEPLVSIRFSQESLYFLSESKVEVAKAMIEAGLEAAGDMDEEAEHDESSDLVECHTLH
;
A
#
# COMPACT_ATOMS: atom_id res chain seq x y z
N MET A 1 2.23 -14.74 -17.99
CA MET A 1 1.07 -14.95 -17.11
C MET A 1 0.82 -13.63 -16.42
N SER A 2 -0.33 -12.99 -16.65
CA SER A 2 -0.67 -11.76 -15.93
C SER A 2 -1.07 -12.13 -14.51
N THR A 3 -0.37 -11.60 -13.51
CA THR A 3 -0.71 -11.80 -12.10
C THR A 3 -1.87 -10.86 -11.75
N LEU A 4 -3.00 -11.43 -11.36
CA LEU A 4 -4.15 -10.68 -10.86
C LEU A 4 -3.99 -10.49 -9.36
N TYR A 5 -4.30 -9.30 -8.86
CA TYR A 5 -4.28 -8.99 -7.43
C TYR A 5 -5.69 -8.71 -6.94
N GLU A 6 -5.98 -9.14 -5.72
CA GLU A 6 -7.26 -8.89 -5.05
C GLU A 6 -7.04 -8.25 -3.68
N ILE A 7 -7.98 -7.37 -3.31
CA ILE A 7 -8.05 -6.75 -1.99
C ILE A 7 -9.08 -7.55 -1.18
N ILE A 8 -8.65 -8.10 -0.05
CA ILE A 8 -9.49 -8.89 0.84
C ILE A 8 -9.51 -8.30 2.25
N GLU A 9 -10.59 -8.53 2.98
CA GLU A 9 -10.65 -8.29 4.42
C GLU A 9 -10.28 -9.59 5.16
N LEU A 10 -9.28 -9.50 6.03
CA LEU A 10 -8.83 -10.61 6.87
C LEU A 10 -9.78 -10.80 8.06
N PRO A 11 -9.79 -11.99 8.69
CA PRO A 11 -10.67 -12.28 9.84
C PRO A 11 -10.45 -11.37 11.06
N ASN A 12 -9.28 -10.74 11.16
CA ASN A 12 -8.95 -9.77 12.20
C ASN A 12 -9.43 -8.34 11.89
N GLY A 13 -10.02 -8.12 10.70
CA GLY A 13 -10.52 -6.82 10.24
C GLY A 13 -9.50 -5.98 9.47
N ASP A 14 -8.28 -6.48 9.27
CA ASP A 14 -7.26 -5.83 8.45
C ASP A 14 -7.57 -6.00 6.97
N ILE A 15 -7.10 -5.07 6.15
CA ILE A 15 -7.23 -5.14 4.69
C ILE A 15 -5.91 -5.61 4.10
N ALA A 16 -5.94 -6.62 3.24
CA ALA A 16 -4.75 -7.19 2.63
C ALA A 16 -4.85 -7.21 1.11
N LEU A 17 -3.71 -6.97 0.44
CA LEU A 17 -3.53 -7.17 -0.99
C LEU A 17 -2.81 -8.50 -1.20
N GLN A 18 -3.38 -9.40 -2.00
CA GLN A 18 -2.77 -10.70 -2.30
C GLN A 18 -2.92 -11.09 -3.77
N ARG A 19 -2.18 -12.11 -4.17
CA ARG A 19 -2.29 -12.72 -5.50
C ARG A 19 -3.60 -13.49 -5.59
N ALA A 20 -4.37 -13.33 -6.67
CA ALA A 20 -5.64 -14.04 -6.85
C ALA A 20 -5.43 -15.55 -7.09
N ASP A 21 -4.26 -15.94 -7.57
CA ASP A 21 -3.86 -17.31 -7.86
C ASP A 21 -3.10 -18.00 -6.72
N ASP A 22 -2.75 -17.27 -5.65
CA ASP A 22 -1.97 -17.79 -4.52
C ASP A 22 -2.52 -17.27 -3.18
N LYS A 23 -2.82 -18.21 -2.27
CA LYS A 23 -3.31 -17.91 -0.91
C LYS A 23 -2.17 -17.81 0.11
N GLY A 24 -0.97 -17.49 -0.36
CA GLY A 24 0.22 -17.31 0.43
C GLY A 24 0.20 -16.03 1.27
N GLU A 25 1.39 -15.55 1.62
CA GLU A 25 1.54 -14.34 2.42
C GLU A 25 1.05 -13.11 1.62
N PRO A 26 0.26 -12.22 2.23
CA PRO A 26 -0.20 -11.01 1.55
C PRO A 26 0.99 -10.10 1.22
N LEU A 27 0.89 -9.43 0.07
CA LEU A 27 1.90 -8.48 -0.40
C LEU A 27 1.93 -7.24 0.49
N VAL A 28 0.75 -6.80 0.93
CA VAL A 28 0.56 -5.62 1.79
C VAL A 28 -0.57 -5.93 2.77
N SER A 29 -0.41 -5.52 4.03
CA SER A 29 -1.45 -5.58 5.05
C SER A 29 -1.61 -4.21 5.70
N ILE A 30 -2.82 -3.66 5.66
CA ILE A 30 -3.19 -2.36 6.21
C ILE A 30 -4.04 -2.60 7.45
N ARG A 31 -3.53 -2.15 8.60
CA ARG A 31 -4.25 -2.18 9.87
C ARG A 31 -4.69 -0.79 10.27
N PHE A 32 -5.99 -0.59 10.34
CA PHE A 32 -6.57 0.62 10.92
C PHE A 32 -6.63 0.50 12.45
N SER A 33 -6.40 1.60 13.15
CA SER A 33 -6.66 1.66 14.59
C SER A 33 -8.17 1.56 14.85
N GLN A 34 -8.56 1.19 16.07
CA GLN A 34 -9.98 1.16 16.44
C GLN A 34 -10.65 2.53 16.30
N GLU A 35 -9.92 3.60 16.60
CA GLU A 35 -10.40 4.97 16.43
C GLU A 35 -10.64 5.28 14.94
N SER A 36 -9.69 4.95 14.07
CA SER A 36 -9.86 5.13 12.62
C SER A 36 -11.03 4.30 12.07
N LEU A 37 -11.22 3.07 12.55
CA LEU A 37 -12.35 2.23 12.14
C LEU A 37 -13.70 2.82 12.56
N TYR A 38 -13.78 3.51 13.70
CA TYR A 38 -15.00 4.20 14.13
C TYR A 38 -15.39 5.31 13.14
N PHE A 39 -14.40 6.03 12.60
CA PHE A 39 -14.64 7.09 11.62
C PHE A 39 -14.86 6.55 10.19
N LEU A 40 -14.10 5.52 9.80
CA LEU A 40 -14.10 4.97 8.45
C LEU A 40 -15.28 4.02 8.21
N SER A 41 -15.70 3.25 9.23
CA SER A 41 -16.83 2.32 9.17
C SER A 41 -16.84 1.49 7.86
N GLU A 42 -17.89 1.64 7.04
CA GLU A 42 -18.06 0.94 5.75
C GLU A 42 -17.07 1.42 4.66
N SER A 43 -16.53 2.64 4.78
CA SER A 43 -15.59 3.22 3.82
C SER A 43 -14.15 2.71 3.98
N LYS A 44 -13.84 1.88 4.99
CA LYS A 44 -12.47 1.38 5.21
C LYS A 44 -11.87 0.68 3.99
N VAL A 45 -12.70 -0.05 3.22
CA VAL A 45 -12.25 -0.78 2.03
C VAL A 45 -11.95 0.19 0.88
N GLU A 46 -12.77 1.22 0.70
CA GLU A 46 -12.54 2.26 -0.30
C GLU A 46 -11.26 3.05 0.00
N VAL A 47 -11.04 3.39 1.28
CA VAL A 47 -9.82 4.08 1.71
C VAL A 47 -8.59 3.19 1.52
N ALA A 48 -8.65 1.91 1.91
CA ALA A 48 -7.55 0.99 1.69
C ALA A 48 -7.23 0.81 0.20
N LYS A 49 -8.26 0.73 -0.66
CA LYS A 49 -8.08 0.68 -2.11
C LYS A 49 -7.36 1.92 -2.63
N ALA A 50 -7.80 3.12 -2.25
CA ALA A 50 -7.16 4.37 -2.65
C ALA A 50 -5.70 4.45 -2.18
N MET A 51 -5.40 3.96 -0.97
CA MET A 51 -4.03 3.89 -0.45
C MET A 51 -3.14 2.95 -1.28
N ILE A 52 -3.68 1.80 -1.71
CA ILE A 52 -2.94 0.84 -2.54
C ILE A 52 -2.70 1.42 -3.94
N GLU A 53 -3.71 2.05 -4.54
CA GLU A 53 -3.60 2.71 -5.85
C GLU A 53 -2.53 3.81 -5.82
N ALA A 54 -2.56 4.68 -4.81
CA ALA A 54 -1.55 5.72 -4.62
C ALA A 54 -0.15 5.14 -4.36
N GLY A 55 -0.05 4.05 -3.60
CA GLY A 55 1.23 3.37 -3.36
C GLY A 55 1.82 2.75 -4.62
N LEU A 56 0.97 2.23 -5.52
CA LEU A 56 1.41 1.68 -6.80
C LEU A 56 1.88 2.78 -7.76
N GLU A 57 1.17 3.91 -7.82
CA GLU A 57 1.57 5.08 -8.60
C GLU A 57 2.93 5.61 -8.12
N ALA A 58 3.08 5.85 -6.81
CA ALA A 58 4.34 6.31 -6.24
C ALA A 58 5.51 5.33 -6.48
N ALA A 59 5.25 4.01 -6.44
CA ALA A 59 6.28 3.01 -6.74
C ALA A 59 6.69 3.01 -8.22
N GLY A 60 5.77 3.32 -9.13
CA GLY A 60 6.06 3.49 -10.55
C GLY A 60 6.92 4.73 -10.80
N ASP A 61 6.55 5.86 -10.21
CA ASP A 61 7.31 7.11 -10.33
C ASP A 61 8.75 6.96 -9.82
N MET A 62 8.94 6.23 -8.70
CA MET A 62 10.28 5.93 -8.16
C MET A 62 11.15 5.07 -9.10
N ASP A 63 10.54 4.15 -9.85
CA ASP A 63 11.26 3.31 -10.81
C ASP A 63 11.71 4.17 -12.02
N GLU A 64 10.87 5.10 -12.47
CA GLU A 64 11.19 6.06 -13.53
C GLU A 64 12.27 7.08 -13.09
N GLU A 65 12.21 7.56 -11.85
CA GLU A 65 13.22 8.45 -11.27
C GLU A 65 14.58 7.74 -11.06
N ALA A 66 14.58 6.46 -10.67
CA ALA A 66 15.80 5.67 -10.52
C ALA A 66 16.53 5.44 -11.86
N GLU A 67 15.80 5.39 -12.98
CA GLU A 67 16.40 5.37 -14.32
C GLU A 67 16.98 6.74 -14.75
N HIS A 68 16.58 7.82 -14.08
CA HIS A 68 16.94 9.19 -14.45
C HIS A 68 17.94 9.87 -13.47
N ASP A 69 18.24 9.27 -12.31
CA ASP A 69 19.09 9.85 -11.26
C ASP A 69 20.37 9.06 -10.91
N GLU A 70 21.12 8.62 -11.92
CA GLU A 70 22.57 8.42 -11.78
C GLU A 70 23.30 9.78 -11.64
N SER A 71 22.80 10.75 -10.84
CA SER A 71 23.52 12.04 -10.67
C SER A 71 23.31 12.92 -9.43
N SER A 72 22.45 12.67 -8.42
CA SER A 72 22.36 13.68 -7.33
C SER A 72 21.99 13.19 -5.90
N ASP A 73 23.05 13.11 -5.08
CA ASP A 73 23.17 13.69 -3.72
C ASP A 73 22.23 13.29 -2.55
N LEU A 74 22.86 12.58 -1.61
CA LEU A 74 22.82 12.74 -0.13
C LEU A 74 21.45 12.85 0.57
N VAL A 75 21.10 11.73 1.21
CA VAL A 75 20.01 11.58 2.19
C VAL A 75 20.29 12.38 3.47
N GLU A 76 19.77 13.60 3.60
CA GLU A 76 19.62 14.26 4.90
C GLU A 76 18.26 13.93 5.51
N CYS A 77 18.28 13.01 6.48
CA CYS A 77 17.12 12.60 7.28
C CYS A 77 16.71 13.73 8.24
N HIS A 78 15.72 14.54 7.89
CA HIS A 78 15.16 15.54 8.80
C HIS A 78 13.98 14.98 9.60
N THR A 79 14.16 14.82 10.92
CA THR A 79 13.06 14.63 11.88
C THR A 79 12.67 15.99 12.45
N LEU A 80 11.40 16.39 12.28
CA LEU A 80 10.83 17.58 12.92
C LEU A 80 10.25 17.20 14.30
N HIS A 81 10.54 18.01 15.32
CA HIS A 81 10.03 17.89 16.70
C HIS A 81 8.82 18.81 16.91
#